data_AF-A0A842Y8Q2-F1
#
_entry.id   AF-A0A842Y8Q2-F1
#
_cell.length_a   1.000
_cell.length_b   1.000
_cell.length_c   1.000
_cell.angle_alpha   90.00
_cell.angle_beta   90.00
_cell.angle_gamma   90.00
#
_symmetry.space_group_name_H-M   'P 1'
#
loop_
_entity.id
_entity.type
_entity.pdbx_description
1 polymer ?
#
loop_
_entity_poly.entity_id
_entity_poly.type
_entity_poly.pdbx_seq_one_letter_code
_entity_poly.pdbx_strand_id
1 'polypeptide(L)'
;MNWIVDEQNIFEWFVHYPFYEINRIIPYSLIFYPAFVFLQGDLHGHMISIPFQVAFLSYIYGTVFKKTDHDKDDRVIRFMDLLIPGIFPGFFLLINTWNDPSFVIFTGAAIVLVAFQEGGIDKNDIISAPILRGIYNWITIVLFSIVLYSPYLLFSSSRGFHGIGILGGKTQLVDFLEIFALFIFVLSILMWWLSRNDLKFMIRTVIISFILAVISGFQIFVLLFPIILISGNYLWKNRGKIPDQLTFILLLTVTGAFLALFCDLFYINDSYGHPYHRMNTIMKITLEIWIFLGIAAANSLYFLFGRPSGKKFTFGKYMGVPDFIADRFVHNNWLDKS
;
A
#
# COMPACT_ATOMS: atom_id res chain seq x y z
N MET A 1 -0.90 22.58 27.60
CA MET A 1 -2.25 23.10 27.29
C MET A 1 -3.21 21.97 27.62
N ASN A 2 -3.95 22.10 28.72
CA ASN A 2 -4.81 21.03 29.25
C ASN A 2 -6.11 21.00 28.44
N TRP A 3 -6.27 20.00 27.57
CA TRP A 3 -7.45 19.79 26.73
C TRP A 3 -8.30 18.62 27.20
N ILE A 4 -8.45 18.43 28.51
CA ILE A 4 -9.44 17.47 29.01
C ILE A 4 -10.72 18.25 29.19
N VAL A 5 -11.45 18.43 28.09
CA VAL A 5 -12.88 18.69 28.16
C VAL A 5 -13.48 17.34 28.51
N ASP A 6 -14.14 17.26 29.67
CA ASP A 6 -14.80 16.04 30.13
C ASP A 6 -16.10 15.91 29.31
N GLU A 7 -15.96 15.42 28.07
CA GLU A 7 -17.07 15.33 27.12
C GLU A 7 -18.07 14.28 27.61
N GLN A 8 -19.24 14.75 28.02
CA GLN A 8 -20.25 13.90 28.68
C GLN A 8 -21.08 13.11 27.66
N ASN A 9 -21.05 13.50 26.38
CA ASN A 9 -21.78 12.86 25.30
C ASN A 9 -21.14 13.09 23.92
N ILE A 10 -21.59 12.33 22.92
CA ILE A 10 -21.05 12.35 21.56
C ILE A 10 -21.20 13.70 20.85
N PHE A 11 -22.21 14.51 21.19
CA PHE A 11 -22.38 15.83 20.59
C PHE A 11 -21.31 16.80 21.09
N GLU A 12 -21.02 16.79 22.39
CA GLU A 12 -19.90 17.56 22.96
C GLU A 12 -18.57 17.15 22.31
N TRP A 13 -18.35 15.84 22.10
CA TRP A 13 -17.19 15.34 21.36
C TRP A 13 -17.08 15.92 19.95
N PHE A 14 -18.17 15.95 19.19
CA PHE A 14 -18.14 16.55 17.85
C PHE A 14 -17.88 18.06 17.87
N VAL A 15 -18.39 18.77 18.87
CA VAL A 15 -18.17 20.22 19.03
C VAL A 15 -16.72 20.54 19.39
N HIS A 16 -16.09 19.68 20.18
CA HIS A 16 -14.70 19.84 20.63
C HIS A 16 -13.68 19.06 19.78
N TYR A 17 -14.14 18.34 18.75
CA TYR A 17 -13.27 17.56 17.86
C TYR A 17 -12.20 18.48 17.24
N PRO A 18 -10.90 18.21 17.50
CA PRO A 18 -9.82 19.09 17.07
C PRO A 18 -9.48 18.82 15.59
N PHE A 19 -10.43 19.18 14.72
CA PHE A 19 -10.45 18.85 13.30
C PHE A 19 -9.18 19.28 12.55
N TYR A 20 -8.62 20.44 12.91
CA TYR A 20 -7.45 21.00 12.24
C TYR A 20 -6.13 20.58 12.89
N GLU A 21 -6.14 20.25 14.18
CA GLU A 21 -4.96 19.85 14.93
C GLU A 21 -4.57 18.40 14.60
N ILE A 22 -5.55 17.51 14.40
CA ILE A 22 -5.30 16.09 14.09
C ILE A 22 -4.58 15.93 12.73
N ASN A 23 -4.69 16.90 11.82
CA ASN A 23 -3.94 16.90 10.58
C ASN A 23 -2.46 17.32 10.72
N ARG A 24 -2.04 17.76 11.91
CA ARG A 24 -0.70 18.30 12.17
C ARG A 24 0.07 17.44 13.18
N ILE A 25 -0.22 16.14 13.22
CA ILE A 25 0.48 15.16 14.07
C ILE A 25 1.98 15.19 13.76
N ILE A 26 2.37 15.11 12.49
CA ILE A 26 3.78 15.20 12.09
C ILE A 26 4.19 16.69 12.03
N PRO A 27 5.22 17.12 12.78
CA PRO A 27 5.65 18.52 12.82
C PRO A 27 5.96 19.10 11.43
N TYR A 28 5.58 20.37 11.23
CA TYR A 28 5.79 21.13 9.98
C TYR A 28 5.20 20.46 8.73
N SER A 29 4.16 19.65 8.89
CA SER A 29 3.48 18.99 7.79
C SER A 29 1.96 19.01 7.96
N LEU A 30 1.26 18.58 6.91
CA LEU A 30 -0.17 18.31 6.91
C LEU A 30 -0.37 16.87 6.51
N ILE A 31 -1.31 16.18 7.14
CA ILE A 31 -1.64 14.80 6.86
C ILE A 31 -3.08 14.73 6.38
N PHE A 32 -3.31 14.10 5.24
CA PHE A 32 -4.65 13.74 4.79
C PHE A 32 -4.92 12.27 5.03
N TYR A 33 -6.03 12.00 5.71
CA TYR A 33 -6.62 10.68 5.90
C TYR A 33 -8.09 10.70 5.47
N PRO A 34 -8.69 9.55 5.12
CA PRO A 34 -10.02 9.51 4.49
C PRO A 34 -11.09 10.30 5.24
N ALA A 35 -11.20 10.13 6.56
CA ALA A 35 -12.22 10.83 7.35
C ALA A 35 -12.06 12.36 7.29
N PHE A 36 -10.82 12.89 7.36
CA PHE A 36 -10.59 14.33 7.24
C PHE A 36 -11.04 14.88 5.88
N VAL A 37 -10.59 14.27 4.78
CA VAL A 37 -10.89 14.78 3.42
C VAL A 37 -12.37 14.68 3.10
N PHE A 38 -13.05 13.62 3.55
CA PHE A 38 -14.50 13.49 3.34
C PHE A 38 -15.31 14.47 4.19
N LEU A 39 -14.90 14.74 5.43
CA LEU A 39 -15.57 15.73 6.28
C LEU A 39 -15.32 17.16 5.81
N GLN A 40 -14.11 17.46 5.32
CA GLN A 40 -13.80 18.75 4.71
C GLN A 40 -14.68 19.01 3.48
N GLY A 41 -15.01 17.96 2.73
CA GLY A 41 -16.00 18.02 1.65
C GLY A 41 -15.56 18.86 0.45
N ASP A 42 -14.26 19.10 0.28
CA ASP A 42 -13.74 19.82 -0.88
C ASP A 42 -13.39 18.86 -2.03
N LEU A 43 -13.80 19.20 -3.24
CA LEU A 43 -13.59 18.35 -4.41
C LEU A 43 -12.18 18.48 -4.99
N HIS A 44 -11.16 18.63 -4.14
CA HIS A 44 -9.78 18.69 -4.58
C HIS A 44 -9.32 17.37 -5.19
N GLY A 45 -8.28 17.46 -6.03
CA GLY A 45 -7.68 16.33 -6.75
C GLY A 45 -7.47 15.06 -5.93
N HIS A 46 -7.02 15.20 -4.69
CA HIS A 46 -6.74 14.08 -3.79
C HIS A 46 -8.00 13.36 -3.30
N MET A 47 -9.14 14.04 -3.15
CA MET A 47 -10.42 13.41 -2.83
C MET A 47 -11.04 12.75 -4.06
N ILE A 48 -11.07 13.47 -5.19
CA ILE A 48 -11.68 12.96 -6.43
C ILE A 48 -10.90 11.79 -7.04
N SER A 49 -9.60 11.64 -6.76
CA SER A 49 -8.80 10.54 -7.30
C SER A 49 -9.00 9.21 -6.59
N ILE A 50 -9.54 9.18 -5.37
CA ILE A 50 -9.70 7.96 -4.56
C ILE A 50 -10.46 6.85 -5.32
N PRO A 51 -11.65 7.08 -5.93
CA PRO A 51 -12.38 6.04 -6.64
C PRO A 51 -11.60 5.47 -7.83
N PHE A 52 -10.85 6.33 -8.54
CA PHE A 52 -10.05 5.92 -9.69
C PHE A 52 -8.81 5.13 -9.28
N GLN A 53 -8.19 5.48 -8.16
CA GLN A 53 -7.11 4.70 -7.56
C GLN A 53 -7.58 3.27 -7.25
N VAL A 54 -8.73 3.12 -6.56
CA VAL A 54 -9.30 1.80 -6.23
C VAL A 54 -9.70 1.02 -7.49
N ALA A 55 -10.33 1.69 -8.47
CA ALA A 55 -10.70 1.07 -9.74
C ALA A 55 -9.47 0.56 -10.50
N PHE A 56 -8.40 1.35 -10.54
CA PHE A 56 -7.17 0.98 -11.22
C PHE A 56 -6.43 -0.17 -10.55
N LEU A 57 -6.32 -0.17 -9.21
CA LEU A 57 -5.76 -1.30 -8.47
C LEU A 57 -6.57 -2.59 -8.70
N SER A 58 -7.89 -2.47 -8.74
CA SER A 58 -8.79 -3.60 -9.03
C SER A 58 -8.62 -4.11 -10.45
N TYR A 59 -8.46 -3.20 -11.41
CA TYR A 59 -8.14 -3.53 -12.81
C TYR A 59 -6.81 -4.29 -12.93
N ILE A 60 -5.74 -3.77 -12.32
CA ILE A 60 -4.41 -4.42 -12.31
C ILE A 60 -4.50 -5.81 -11.68
N TYR A 61 -5.24 -5.97 -10.58
CA TYR A 61 -5.46 -7.29 -9.99
C TYR A 61 -6.18 -8.24 -10.95
N GLY A 62 -7.26 -7.78 -11.61
CA GLY A 62 -8.05 -8.59 -12.54
C GLY A 62 -7.29 -9.03 -13.81
N THR A 63 -6.48 -8.13 -14.38
CA THR A 63 -5.80 -8.36 -15.67
C THR A 63 -4.39 -8.94 -15.50
N VAL A 64 -3.59 -8.39 -14.59
CA VAL A 64 -2.18 -8.79 -14.41
C VAL A 64 -2.06 -10.02 -13.53
N PHE A 65 -2.76 -10.06 -12.39
CA PHE A 65 -2.62 -11.13 -11.40
C PHE A 65 -3.56 -12.30 -11.67
N LYS A 66 -4.86 -12.03 -11.81
CA LYS A 66 -5.86 -13.08 -12.03
C LYS A 66 -5.89 -13.61 -13.45
N LYS A 67 -5.47 -12.80 -14.43
CA LYS A 67 -5.60 -13.10 -15.86
C LYS A 67 -7.02 -13.60 -16.16
N THR A 68 -8.01 -12.87 -15.65
CA THR A 68 -9.44 -13.23 -15.78
C THR A 68 -9.71 -13.72 -17.21
N ASP A 69 -10.36 -14.88 -17.32
CA ASP A 69 -10.39 -15.76 -18.49
C ASP A 69 -10.81 -14.99 -19.75
N HIS A 70 -9.80 -14.51 -20.46
CA HIS A 70 -9.93 -13.75 -21.68
C HIS A 70 -9.13 -14.47 -22.75
N ASP A 71 -9.75 -14.67 -23.91
CA ASP A 71 -9.09 -15.26 -25.06
C ASP A 71 -7.90 -14.38 -25.44
N LYS A 72 -6.70 -14.86 -25.10
CA LYS A 72 -5.44 -14.13 -25.35
C LYS A 72 -5.18 -13.94 -26.84
N ASP A 73 -5.89 -14.66 -27.70
CA ASP A 73 -5.81 -14.52 -29.16
C ASP A 73 -6.66 -13.38 -29.71
N ASP A 74 -7.55 -12.81 -28.90
CA ASP A 74 -8.33 -11.63 -29.28
C ASP A 74 -7.44 -10.37 -29.31
N ARG A 75 -7.35 -9.74 -30.49
CA ARG A 75 -6.61 -8.47 -30.69
C ARG A 75 -7.24 -7.32 -29.91
N VAL A 76 -8.56 -7.32 -29.71
CA VAL A 76 -9.28 -6.27 -28.98
C VAL A 76 -8.94 -6.33 -27.50
N ILE A 77 -8.95 -7.52 -26.90
CA ILE A 77 -8.60 -7.72 -25.49
C ILE A 77 -7.15 -7.29 -25.22
N ARG A 78 -6.20 -7.76 -26.05
CA ARG A 78 -4.79 -7.34 -25.93
C ARG A 78 -4.60 -5.82 -26.09
N PHE A 79 -5.39 -5.20 -26.96
CA PHE A 79 -5.37 -3.75 -27.10
C PHE A 79 -5.92 -3.07 -25.85
N MET A 80 -7.03 -3.56 -25.28
CA MET A 80 -7.59 -3.05 -24.03
C MET A 80 -6.65 -3.22 -22.83
N ASP A 81 -5.93 -4.35 -22.76
CA ASP A 81 -4.91 -4.64 -21.76
C ASP A 81 -3.74 -3.65 -21.77
N LEU A 82 -3.47 -3.01 -22.91
CA LEU A 82 -2.48 -1.94 -23.04
C LEU A 82 -3.10 -0.54 -22.90
N LEU A 83 -4.30 -0.36 -23.45
CA LEU A 83 -5.02 0.91 -23.50
C LEU A 83 -5.38 1.40 -22.11
N ILE A 84 -6.04 0.57 -21.30
CA ILE A 84 -6.54 0.97 -19.98
C ILE A 84 -5.39 1.37 -19.03
N PRO A 85 -4.33 0.56 -18.84
CA PRO A 85 -3.22 0.99 -18.00
C PRO A 85 -2.39 2.11 -18.61
N GLY A 86 -2.54 2.43 -19.89
CA GLY A 86 -1.99 3.63 -20.51
C GLY A 86 -2.84 4.89 -20.27
N ILE A 87 -4.15 4.76 -20.13
CA ILE A 87 -5.07 5.88 -19.87
C ILE A 87 -4.96 6.35 -18.41
N PHE A 88 -4.92 5.42 -17.44
CA PHE A 88 -5.04 5.74 -16.02
C PHE A 88 -3.89 6.60 -15.43
N PRO A 89 -2.60 6.29 -15.67
CA PRO A 89 -1.50 7.12 -15.20
C PRO A 89 -1.61 8.56 -15.70
N GLY A 90 -1.80 8.75 -17.01
CA GLY A 90 -1.96 10.09 -17.56
C GLY A 90 -3.27 10.77 -17.13
N PHE A 91 -4.30 10.01 -16.79
CA PHE A 91 -5.50 10.55 -16.15
C PHE A 91 -5.18 11.08 -14.74
N PHE A 92 -4.35 10.38 -13.95
CA PHE A 92 -3.86 10.88 -12.68
C PHE A 92 -3.04 12.17 -12.84
N LEU A 93 -2.24 12.33 -13.89
CA LEU A 93 -1.56 13.60 -14.18
C LEU A 93 -2.51 14.80 -14.23
N LEU A 94 -3.74 14.59 -14.73
CA LEU A 94 -4.77 15.62 -14.84
C LEU A 94 -5.53 15.86 -13.52
N ILE A 95 -5.98 14.79 -12.85
CA ILE A 95 -6.85 14.94 -11.67
C ILE A 95 -6.07 15.11 -10.37
N ASN A 96 -4.93 14.45 -10.23
CA ASN A 96 -4.03 14.57 -9.08
C ASN A 96 -2.63 14.08 -9.46
N THR A 97 -1.79 15.00 -9.92
CA THR A 97 -0.44 14.72 -10.44
C THR A 97 0.46 13.98 -9.44
N TRP A 98 0.17 14.05 -8.14
CA TRP A 98 0.92 13.35 -7.11
C TRP A 98 0.73 11.83 -7.13
N ASN A 99 -0.36 11.33 -7.72
CA ASN A 99 -0.62 9.89 -7.84
C ASN A 99 0.08 9.27 -9.07
N ASP A 100 0.44 10.03 -10.10
CA ASP A 100 0.98 9.43 -11.32
C ASP A 100 2.26 8.59 -11.10
N PRO A 101 3.32 9.10 -10.41
CA PRO A 101 4.59 8.37 -10.33
C PRO A 101 4.47 7.01 -9.62
N SER A 102 3.74 6.99 -8.51
CA SER A 102 3.50 5.80 -7.70
C SER A 102 2.69 4.74 -8.44
N PHE A 103 1.66 5.14 -9.20
CA PHE A 103 0.85 4.22 -9.99
C PHE A 103 1.56 3.71 -11.25
N VAL A 104 2.41 4.53 -11.88
CA VAL A 104 3.32 4.08 -12.97
C VAL A 104 4.28 3.02 -12.46
N ILE A 105 4.94 3.29 -11.32
CA ILE A 105 5.90 2.36 -10.70
C ILE A 105 5.20 1.09 -10.23
N PHE A 106 4.03 1.20 -9.59
CA PHE A 106 3.23 0.05 -9.16
C PHE A 106 2.85 -0.85 -10.32
N THR A 107 2.42 -0.27 -11.45
CA THR A 107 2.05 -1.03 -12.65
C THR A 107 3.24 -1.82 -13.21
N GLY A 108 4.41 -1.18 -13.31
CA GLY A 108 5.64 -1.85 -13.74
C GLY A 108 6.05 -2.97 -12.79
N ALA A 109 6.01 -2.69 -11.48
CA ALA A 109 6.31 -3.67 -10.44
C ALA A 109 5.34 -4.86 -10.47
N ALA A 110 4.05 -4.64 -10.71
CA ALA A 110 3.05 -5.69 -10.88
C ALA A 110 3.37 -6.61 -12.06
N ILE A 111 3.61 -6.03 -13.24
CA ILE A 111 3.91 -6.78 -14.47
C ILE A 111 5.21 -7.59 -14.29
N VAL A 112 6.27 -6.95 -13.78
CA VAL A 112 7.57 -7.60 -13.55
C VAL A 112 7.47 -8.67 -12.48
N LEU A 113 6.72 -8.43 -11.40
CA LEU A 113 6.55 -9.41 -10.32
C LEU A 113 5.80 -10.65 -10.80
N VAL A 114 4.74 -10.49 -11.58
CA VAL A 114 4.00 -11.62 -12.16
C VAL A 114 4.88 -12.39 -13.14
N ALA A 115 5.59 -11.71 -14.03
CA ALA A 115 6.55 -12.34 -14.93
C ALA A 115 7.67 -13.09 -14.17
N PHE A 116 8.15 -12.52 -13.07
CA PHE A 116 9.10 -13.16 -12.17
C PHE A 116 8.50 -14.42 -11.54
N GLN A 117 7.26 -14.38 -11.04
CA GLN A 117 6.58 -15.54 -10.46
C GLN A 117 6.32 -16.66 -11.49
N GLU A 118 6.13 -16.32 -12.77
CA GLU A 118 5.86 -17.28 -13.85
C GLU A 118 7.09 -17.90 -14.50
N GLY A 119 8.22 -17.18 -14.52
CA GLY A 119 9.39 -17.49 -15.34
C GLY A 119 10.19 -18.76 -15.03
N GLY A 120 9.57 -19.80 -14.45
CA GLY A 120 10.20 -21.09 -14.20
C GLY A 120 11.27 -21.09 -13.10
N ILE A 121 11.61 -22.29 -12.61
CA ILE A 121 12.44 -22.53 -11.42
C ILE A 121 13.94 -22.46 -11.74
N ASP A 122 14.37 -21.98 -12.91
CA ASP A 122 15.80 -21.82 -13.13
C ASP A 122 16.32 -20.65 -12.29
N LYS A 123 16.88 -21.00 -11.13
CA LYS A 123 17.30 -20.06 -10.08
C LYS A 123 18.47 -19.19 -10.51
N ASN A 124 19.14 -19.56 -11.60
CA ASN A 124 20.35 -18.89 -12.07
C ASN A 124 20.07 -17.80 -13.11
N ASP A 125 18.86 -17.74 -13.68
CA ASP A 125 18.49 -16.68 -14.62
C ASP A 125 17.63 -15.61 -13.92
N ILE A 126 18.31 -14.55 -13.47
CA ILE A 126 17.69 -13.40 -12.78
C ILE A 126 16.87 -12.57 -13.79
N ILE A 127 17.23 -12.58 -15.08
CA ILE A 127 16.59 -11.78 -16.13
C ILE A 127 16.10 -12.72 -17.24
N SER A 128 14.92 -13.30 -17.01
CA SER A 128 14.28 -14.19 -17.96
C SER A 128 13.54 -13.42 -19.07
N ALA A 129 13.33 -14.07 -20.22
CA ALA A 129 12.58 -13.50 -21.34
C ALA A 129 11.18 -12.94 -20.96
N PRO A 130 10.41 -13.57 -20.04
CA PRO A 130 9.17 -12.98 -19.51
C PRO A 130 9.36 -11.63 -18.82
N ILE A 131 10.44 -11.44 -18.06
CA ILE A 131 10.74 -10.17 -17.38
C ILE A 131 11.04 -9.08 -18.39
N LEU A 132 11.88 -9.38 -19.40
CA LEU A 132 12.19 -8.43 -20.48
C LEU A 132 10.94 -8.03 -21.26
N ARG A 133 10.06 -8.99 -21.56
CA ARG A 133 8.76 -8.72 -22.19
C ARG A 133 7.86 -7.86 -21.30
N GLY A 134 7.85 -8.13 -19.99
CA GLY A 134 7.12 -7.32 -19.01
C GLY A 134 7.61 -5.88 -18.97
N ILE A 135 8.92 -5.66 -18.94
CA ILE A 135 9.54 -4.32 -18.99
C ILE A 135 9.17 -3.61 -20.30
N TYR A 136 9.26 -4.31 -21.44
CA TYR A 136 8.85 -3.76 -22.73
C TYR A 136 7.37 -3.32 -22.74
N ASN A 137 6.48 -4.14 -22.21
CA ASN A 137 5.05 -3.80 -22.09
C ASN A 137 4.84 -2.58 -21.19
N TRP A 138 5.53 -2.51 -20.05
CA TRP A 138 5.46 -1.37 -19.14
C TRP A 138 5.96 -0.07 -19.80
N ILE A 139 7.10 -0.11 -20.49
CA ILE A 139 7.61 1.04 -21.26
C ILE A 139 6.60 1.47 -22.32
N THR A 140 5.98 0.51 -23.02
CA THR A 140 4.96 0.79 -24.03
C THR A 140 3.75 1.50 -23.43
N ILE A 141 3.28 1.04 -22.26
CA ILE A 141 2.18 1.67 -21.50
C ILE A 141 2.54 3.12 -21.13
N VAL A 142 3.75 3.36 -20.61
CA VAL A 142 4.22 4.69 -20.23
C VAL A 142 4.32 5.62 -21.43
N LEU A 143 4.93 5.15 -22.54
CA LEU A 143 5.03 5.94 -23.76
C LEU A 143 3.65 6.26 -24.35
N PHE A 144 2.73 5.29 -24.33
CA PHE A 144 1.36 5.50 -24.77
C PHE A 144 0.65 6.57 -23.92
N SER A 145 0.80 6.52 -22.59
CA SER A 145 0.30 7.55 -21.67
C SER A 145 0.86 8.93 -22.03
N ILE A 146 2.18 9.05 -22.19
CA ILE A 146 2.84 10.32 -22.55
C ILE A 146 2.32 10.87 -23.87
N VAL A 147 2.17 10.02 -24.90
CA VAL A 147 1.66 10.44 -26.22
C VAL A 147 0.21 10.90 -26.10
N LEU A 148 -0.64 10.14 -25.44
CA LEU A 148 -2.06 10.44 -25.28
C LEU A 148 -2.29 11.76 -24.56
N TYR A 149 -1.49 12.05 -23.52
CA TYR A 149 -1.58 13.27 -22.73
C TYR A 149 -0.56 14.34 -23.12
N SER A 150 0.12 14.18 -24.26
CA SER A 150 1.13 15.13 -24.75
C SER A 150 0.59 16.55 -24.94
N PRO A 151 -0.66 16.81 -25.37
CA PRO A 151 -1.16 18.18 -25.43
C PRO A 151 -1.14 18.85 -24.05
N TYR A 152 -1.57 18.15 -23.00
CA TYR A 152 -1.50 18.69 -21.64
C TYR A 152 -0.04 18.90 -21.21
N LEU A 153 0.84 17.94 -21.45
CA LEU A 153 2.25 18.05 -21.07
C LEU A 153 2.98 19.21 -21.77
N LEU A 154 2.65 19.49 -23.03
CA LEU A 154 3.28 20.54 -23.83
C LEU A 154 2.71 21.94 -23.53
N PHE A 155 1.42 22.04 -23.23
CA PHE A 155 0.74 23.33 -23.06
C PHE A 155 0.49 23.71 -21.59
N SER A 156 0.66 22.78 -20.64
CA SER A 156 0.50 23.09 -19.20
C SER A 156 1.67 23.94 -18.69
N SER A 157 1.34 24.99 -17.94
CA SER A 157 2.32 25.82 -17.23
C SER A 157 2.50 25.35 -15.78
N SER A 158 2.84 24.08 -15.57
CA SER A 158 3.04 23.53 -14.22
C SER A 158 4.33 24.09 -13.60
N ARG A 159 4.21 25.18 -12.82
CA ARG A 159 5.33 25.90 -12.18
C ARG A 159 5.62 25.46 -10.74
N GLY A 160 5.20 24.26 -10.36
CA GLY A 160 5.24 23.80 -8.95
C GLY A 160 6.37 22.83 -8.60
N PHE A 161 6.99 22.18 -9.58
CA PHE A 161 8.01 21.15 -9.36
C PHE A 161 9.41 21.69 -9.66
N HIS A 162 10.28 21.72 -8.65
CA HIS A 162 11.66 22.18 -8.75
C HIS A 162 12.68 21.05 -8.56
N GLY A 163 12.23 19.79 -8.64
CA GLY A 163 13.07 18.61 -8.47
C GLY A 163 12.74 17.79 -7.21
N ILE A 164 13.62 16.84 -6.91
CA ILE A 164 13.52 15.98 -5.72
C ILE A 164 14.63 16.40 -4.75
N GLY A 165 14.24 16.79 -3.55
CA GLY A 165 15.15 17.01 -2.44
C GLY A 165 15.44 15.73 -1.65
N ILE A 166 16.58 15.71 -0.98
CA ILE A 166 17.04 14.59 -0.14
C ILE A 166 16.85 14.97 1.33
N LEU A 167 16.53 13.99 2.17
CA LEU A 167 16.24 14.12 3.59
C LEU A 167 15.03 15.05 3.85
N GLY A 168 13.83 14.55 3.55
CA GLY A 168 12.59 15.29 3.83
C GLY A 168 12.36 15.50 5.33
N GLY A 169 12.77 14.55 6.17
CA GLY A 169 12.67 14.67 7.63
C GLY A 169 12.59 13.31 8.30
N LYS A 170 12.42 13.30 9.62
CA LYS A 170 12.34 12.06 10.41
C LYS A 170 11.02 12.01 11.14
N THR A 171 10.10 11.18 10.64
CA THR A 171 8.81 10.97 11.29
C THR A 171 9.02 10.12 12.55
N GLN A 172 8.40 10.54 13.66
CA GLN A 172 8.48 9.75 14.89
C GLN A 172 7.63 8.48 14.74
N LEU A 173 8.03 7.42 15.44
CA LEU A 173 7.30 6.16 15.41
C LEU A 173 5.87 6.31 15.94
N VAL A 174 5.69 7.15 16.97
CA VAL A 174 4.38 7.43 17.57
C VAL A 174 3.47 8.12 16.55
N ASP A 175 3.92 9.23 15.96
CA ASP A 175 3.21 9.96 14.90
C ASP A 175 2.80 9.03 13.74
N PHE A 176 3.71 8.14 13.32
CA PHE A 176 3.44 7.18 12.25
C PHE A 176 2.36 6.16 12.65
N LEU A 177 2.41 5.65 13.88
CA LEU A 177 1.42 4.71 14.39
C LEU A 177 0.06 5.37 14.63
N GLU A 178 0.00 6.63 15.06
CA GLU A 178 -1.27 7.36 15.18
C GLU A 178 -2.04 7.39 13.85
N ILE A 179 -1.31 7.47 12.73
CA ILE A 179 -1.91 7.48 11.40
C ILE A 179 -2.19 6.06 10.89
N PHE A 180 -1.27 5.10 11.08
CA PHE A 180 -1.29 3.82 10.36
C PHE A 180 -1.40 2.57 11.23
N ALA A 181 -1.62 2.69 12.55
CA ALA A 181 -1.57 1.57 13.51
C ALA A 181 -2.42 0.37 13.06
N LEU A 182 -3.64 0.60 12.59
CA LEU A 182 -4.54 -0.48 12.18
C LEU A 182 -3.92 -1.33 11.06
N PHE A 183 -3.39 -0.69 10.02
CA PHE A 183 -2.79 -1.40 8.89
C PHE A 183 -1.50 -2.09 9.29
N ILE A 184 -0.63 -1.39 10.03
CA ILE A 184 0.62 -1.96 10.51
C ILE A 184 0.38 -3.17 11.40
N PHE A 185 -0.63 -3.12 12.27
CA PHE A 185 -0.99 -4.24 13.14
C PHE A 185 -1.39 -5.48 12.32
N VAL A 186 -2.33 -5.32 11.37
CA VAL A 186 -2.78 -6.42 10.51
C VAL A 186 -1.65 -6.97 9.66
N LEU A 187 -0.86 -6.10 9.04
CA LEU A 187 0.27 -6.50 8.19
C LEU A 187 1.38 -7.16 9.01
N SER A 188 1.59 -6.76 10.27
CA SER A 188 2.54 -7.42 11.18
C SER A 188 2.10 -8.85 11.51
N ILE A 189 0.79 -9.10 11.67
CA ILE A 189 0.25 -10.46 11.83
C ILE A 189 0.52 -11.29 10.57
N LEU A 190 0.30 -10.71 9.39
CA LEU A 190 0.63 -11.37 8.12
C LEU A 190 2.13 -11.67 8.04
N MET A 191 3.00 -10.70 8.34
CA MET A 191 4.46 -10.90 8.31
C MET A 191 4.88 -12.03 9.24
N TRP A 192 4.37 -12.06 10.48
CA TRP A 192 4.60 -13.15 11.42
C TRP A 192 4.14 -14.50 10.84
N TRP A 193 2.93 -14.57 10.27
CA TRP A 193 2.40 -15.81 9.67
C TRP A 193 3.29 -16.31 8.52
N LEU A 194 3.80 -15.40 7.68
CA LEU A 194 4.69 -15.71 6.55
C LEU A 194 6.08 -16.19 7.00
N SER A 195 6.59 -15.67 8.12
CA SER A 195 7.93 -15.98 8.63
C SER A 195 7.97 -16.97 9.79
N ARG A 196 6.83 -17.48 10.29
CA ARG A 196 6.76 -18.35 11.49
C ARG A 196 7.60 -19.63 11.41
N ASN A 197 7.83 -20.14 10.21
CA ASN A 197 8.66 -21.34 9.99
C ASN A 197 10.17 -21.02 9.92
N ASP A 198 10.55 -19.75 9.85
CA ASP A 198 11.93 -19.27 9.78
C ASP A 198 12.14 -18.15 10.83
N LEU A 199 11.95 -18.52 12.11
CA LEU A 199 12.02 -17.59 13.24
C LEU A 199 13.39 -16.89 13.33
N LYS A 200 14.47 -17.58 12.93
CA LYS A 200 15.83 -17.01 12.89
C LYS A 200 15.91 -15.85 11.89
N PHE A 201 15.34 -15.99 10.69
CA PHE A 201 15.28 -14.91 9.72
C PHE A 201 14.44 -13.73 10.25
N MET A 202 13.28 -14.01 10.85
CA MET A 202 12.42 -12.97 11.42
C MET A 202 13.14 -12.15 12.50
N ILE A 203 13.76 -12.82 13.49
CA ILE A 203 14.50 -12.15 14.58
C ILE A 203 15.67 -11.34 14.04
N ARG A 204 16.46 -11.90 13.11
CA ARG A 204 17.56 -11.17 12.48
C ARG A 204 17.07 -9.92 11.76
N THR A 205 15.97 -10.03 11.02
CA THR A 205 15.37 -8.90 10.30
C THR A 205 14.93 -7.80 11.26
N VAL A 206 14.26 -8.14 12.35
CA VAL A 206 13.83 -7.17 13.38
C VAL A 206 15.04 -6.50 14.05
N ILE A 207 16.06 -7.26 14.43
CA ILE A 207 17.29 -6.72 15.04
C ILE A 207 17.99 -5.77 14.08
N ILE A 208 18.19 -6.18 12.81
CA ILE A 208 18.84 -5.33 11.79
C ILE A 208 18.03 -4.05 11.59
N SER A 209 16.71 -4.16 11.52
CA SER A 209 15.83 -3.00 11.33
C SER A 209 15.90 -2.02 12.51
N PHE A 210 15.98 -2.55 13.73
CA PHE A 210 16.19 -1.74 14.93
C PHE A 210 17.55 -1.04 14.93
N ILE A 211 18.62 -1.76 14.60
CA ILE A 211 19.97 -1.18 14.49
C ILE A 211 19.99 -0.07 13.43
N LEU A 212 19.40 -0.33 12.25
CA LEU A 212 19.30 0.67 11.18
C LEU A 212 18.51 1.91 11.63
N ALA A 213 17.40 1.72 12.36
CA ALA A 213 16.61 2.83 12.90
C ALA A 213 17.43 3.68 13.87
N VAL A 214 18.20 3.06 14.76
CA VAL A 214 19.06 3.76 15.74
C VAL A 214 20.20 4.51 15.05
N ILE A 215 20.93 3.87 14.13
CA ILE A 215 22.10 4.47 13.45
C ILE A 215 21.68 5.63 12.55
N SER A 216 20.60 5.45 11.79
CA SER A 216 20.14 6.47 10.83
C SER A 216 19.26 7.55 11.47
N GLY A 217 18.65 7.25 12.63
CA GLY A 217 17.65 8.06 13.31
C GLY A 217 16.24 7.99 12.70
N PHE A 218 16.00 7.18 11.67
CA PHE A 218 14.67 6.98 11.09
C PHE A 218 13.91 5.91 11.89
N GLN A 219 13.09 6.33 12.86
CA GLN A 219 12.40 5.40 13.76
C GLN A 219 11.44 4.45 13.04
N ILE A 220 10.80 4.91 11.95
CA ILE A 220 9.86 4.10 11.16
C ILE A 220 10.51 2.87 10.50
N PHE A 221 11.85 2.81 10.42
CA PHE A 221 12.56 1.64 9.91
C PHE A 221 12.28 0.39 10.74
N VAL A 222 12.02 0.52 12.04
CA VAL A 222 11.67 -0.60 12.93
C VAL A 222 10.48 -1.40 12.39
N LEU A 223 9.53 -0.74 11.70
CA LEU A 223 8.32 -1.37 11.16
C LEU A 223 8.43 -1.65 9.67
N LEU A 224 8.93 -0.68 8.90
CA LEU A 224 8.87 -0.75 7.44
C LEU A 224 9.92 -1.70 6.85
N PHE A 225 11.12 -1.80 7.44
CA PHE A 225 12.13 -2.74 6.95
C PHE A 225 11.72 -4.20 7.12
N PRO A 226 11.20 -4.66 8.28
CA PRO A 226 10.72 -6.03 8.40
C PRO A 226 9.60 -6.35 7.42
N ILE A 227 8.66 -5.42 7.22
CA ILE A 227 7.58 -5.57 6.25
C ILE A 227 8.14 -5.79 4.84
N ILE A 228 9.08 -4.93 4.40
CA ILE A 228 9.68 -5.02 3.07
C ILE A 228 10.50 -6.31 2.90
N LEU A 229 11.38 -6.61 3.87
CA LEU A 229 12.32 -7.74 3.78
C LEU A 229 11.62 -9.09 3.90
N ILE A 230 10.62 -9.23 4.78
CA ILE A 230 9.84 -10.46 4.91
C ILE A 230 8.99 -10.67 3.66
N SER A 231 8.35 -9.63 3.14
CA SER A 231 7.57 -9.70 1.89
C SER A 231 8.45 -10.13 0.70
N GLY A 232 9.60 -9.47 0.50
CA GLY A 232 10.53 -9.79 -0.58
C GLY A 232 11.12 -11.20 -0.46
N ASN A 233 11.55 -11.60 0.75
CA ASN A 233 12.06 -12.95 0.99
C ASN A 233 11.01 -14.03 0.76
N TYR A 234 9.74 -13.78 1.15
CA TYR A 234 8.66 -14.71 0.89
C TYR A 234 8.36 -14.85 -0.61
N LEU A 235 8.31 -13.73 -1.34
CA LEU A 235 8.17 -13.68 -2.80
C LEU A 235 9.28 -14.46 -3.52
N TRP A 236 10.51 -14.34 -3.02
CA TRP A 236 11.69 -15.02 -3.58
C TRP A 236 11.69 -16.53 -3.29
N LYS A 237 11.55 -16.93 -2.01
CA LYS A 237 11.64 -18.34 -1.59
C LYS A 237 10.51 -19.21 -2.17
N ASN A 238 9.32 -18.63 -2.34
CA ASN A 238 8.13 -19.36 -2.78
C ASN A 238 7.77 -19.08 -4.25
N ARG A 239 8.72 -18.57 -5.04
CA ARG A 239 8.54 -18.25 -6.46
C ARG A 239 7.75 -19.34 -7.21
N GLY A 240 6.68 -18.93 -7.89
CA GLY A 240 5.80 -19.80 -8.67
C GLY A 240 4.83 -20.67 -7.85
N LYS A 241 4.80 -20.51 -6.53
CA LYS A 241 3.90 -21.26 -5.61
C LYS A 241 2.96 -20.36 -4.81
N ILE A 242 3.10 -19.04 -4.96
CA ILE A 242 2.35 -18.04 -4.19
C ILE A 242 1.02 -17.80 -4.90
N PRO A 243 -0.13 -17.87 -4.19
CA PRO A 243 -1.41 -17.48 -4.77
C PRO A 243 -1.39 -16.02 -5.24
N ASP A 244 -2.00 -15.72 -6.39
CA ASP A 244 -1.99 -14.37 -6.99
C ASP A 244 -2.48 -13.29 -6.01
N GLN A 245 -3.50 -13.61 -5.21
CA GLN A 245 -4.02 -12.74 -4.17
C GLN A 245 -2.94 -12.34 -3.15
N LEU A 246 -2.14 -13.31 -2.68
CA LEU A 246 -1.07 -13.02 -1.73
C LEU A 246 0.06 -12.25 -2.39
N THR A 247 0.41 -12.57 -3.64
CA THR A 247 1.40 -11.79 -4.41
C THR A 247 0.98 -10.32 -4.54
N PHE A 248 -0.30 -10.07 -4.82
CA PHE A 248 -0.87 -8.72 -4.90
C PHE A 248 -0.86 -8.00 -3.54
N ILE A 249 -1.28 -8.67 -2.45
CA ILE A 249 -1.21 -8.13 -1.07
C ILE A 249 0.21 -7.69 -0.73
N LEU A 250 1.21 -8.52 -1.03
CA LEU A 250 2.62 -8.22 -0.74
C LEU A 250 3.12 -7.04 -1.57
N LEU A 251 2.71 -6.92 -2.83
CA LEU A 251 3.07 -5.78 -3.66
C LEU A 251 2.46 -4.48 -3.10
N LEU A 252 1.15 -4.44 -2.80
CA LEU A 252 0.49 -3.28 -2.19
C LEU A 252 1.18 -2.86 -0.88
N THR A 253 1.50 -3.85 -0.04
CA THR A 253 2.18 -3.66 1.24
C THR A 253 3.55 -3.02 1.08
N VAL A 254 4.36 -3.55 0.15
CA VAL A 254 5.70 -3.04 -0.14
C VAL A 254 5.63 -1.64 -0.77
N THR A 255 4.69 -1.39 -1.66
CA THR A 255 4.46 -0.06 -2.26
C THR A 255 4.09 0.98 -1.20
N GLY A 256 3.12 0.68 -0.32
CA GLY A 256 2.77 1.58 0.78
C GLY A 256 3.94 1.84 1.74
N ALA A 257 4.75 0.82 2.04
CA ALA A 257 5.95 0.97 2.86
C ALA A 257 7.02 1.83 2.18
N PHE A 258 7.26 1.67 0.88
CA PHE A 258 8.19 2.52 0.13
C PHE A 258 7.71 3.96 0.02
N LEU A 259 6.41 4.20 -0.16
CA LEU A 259 5.84 5.54 -0.14
C LEU A 259 6.01 6.21 1.23
N ALA A 260 5.81 5.48 2.32
CA ALA A 260 6.08 5.99 3.67
C ALA A 260 7.56 6.34 3.88
N LEU A 261 8.48 5.48 3.42
CA LEU A 261 9.92 5.77 3.46
C LEU A 261 10.29 6.94 2.55
N PHE A 262 9.64 7.09 1.40
CA PHE A 262 9.87 8.19 0.47
C PHE A 262 9.61 9.53 1.15
N CYS A 263 8.54 9.69 1.94
CA CYS A 263 8.21 10.93 2.66
C CYS A 263 9.26 11.38 3.70
N ASP A 264 10.09 10.45 4.17
CA ASP A 264 11.17 10.71 5.14
C ASP A 264 12.52 10.91 4.44
N LEU A 265 12.81 10.06 3.45
CA LEU A 265 14.10 10.05 2.74
C LEU A 265 14.19 11.11 1.65
N PHE A 266 13.07 11.47 1.05
CA PHE A 266 12.96 12.36 -0.09
C PHE A 266 11.79 13.32 0.09
N TYR A 267 11.78 14.38 -0.72
CA TYR A 267 10.61 15.25 -0.85
C TYR A 267 10.59 15.86 -2.24
N ILE A 268 9.38 16.20 -2.70
CA ILE A 268 9.22 17.02 -3.90
C ILE A 268 9.51 18.46 -3.51
N ASN A 269 10.54 19.03 -4.14
CA ASN A 269 10.92 20.42 -3.95
C ASN A 269 9.89 21.32 -4.65
N ASP A 270 9.05 21.98 -3.87
CA ASP A 270 7.97 22.82 -4.35
C ASP A 270 8.08 24.25 -3.80
N SER A 271 6.97 24.95 -3.67
CA SER A 271 6.95 26.34 -3.20
C SER A 271 7.30 26.50 -1.71
N TYR A 272 7.31 25.42 -0.92
CA TYR A 272 7.60 25.49 0.51
C TYR A 272 9.10 25.28 0.81
N GLY A 273 9.67 26.20 1.59
CA GLY A 273 11.03 26.10 2.12
C GLY A 273 11.09 25.48 3.52
N HIS A 274 12.29 25.41 4.09
CA HIS A 274 12.50 24.95 5.47
C HIS A 274 11.70 25.81 6.49
N PRO A 275 11.04 25.22 7.51
CA PRO A 275 10.99 23.79 7.85
C PRO A 275 9.90 22.98 7.11
N TYR A 276 9.04 23.61 6.31
CA TYR A 276 7.89 23.00 5.63
C TYR A 276 8.17 22.32 4.29
N HIS A 277 9.44 22.20 3.90
CA HIS A 277 9.90 21.67 2.61
C HIS A 277 9.30 20.31 2.18
N ARG A 278 8.94 19.43 3.13
CA ARG A 278 8.25 18.16 2.83
C ARG A 278 6.75 18.15 3.08
N MET A 279 6.16 19.29 3.45
CA MET A 279 4.75 19.38 3.87
C MET A 279 3.81 18.82 2.81
N ASN A 280 3.93 19.26 1.57
CA ASN A 280 3.10 18.76 0.48
C ASN A 280 3.37 17.30 0.14
N THR A 281 4.63 16.86 0.25
CA THR A 281 4.98 15.44 0.02
C THR A 281 4.24 14.55 0.99
N ILE A 282 4.28 14.86 2.29
CA ILE A 282 3.49 14.15 3.29
C ILE A 282 2.00 14.29 2.93
N MET A 283 1.48 15.51 2.87
CA MET A 283 0.06 15.79 2.68
C MET A 283 -0.56 15.02 1.51
N LYS A 284 0.14 14.94 0.38
CA LYS A 284 -0.38 14.32 -0.84
C LYS A 284 -0.21 12.80 -0.85
N ILE A 285 0.88 12.28 -0.29
CA ILE A 285 1.20 10.85 -0.32
C ILE A 285 0.51 10.09 0.82
N THR A 286 0.23 10.70 1.98
CA THR A 286 -0.36 9.96 3.11
C THR A 286 -1.70 9.31 2.74
N LEU A 287 -2.57 10.02 2.03
CA LEU A 287 -3.86 9.49 1.58
C LEU A 287 -3.70 8.30 0.62
N GLU A 288 -2.66 8.32 -0.20
CA GLU A 288 -2.34 7.23 -1.11
C GLU A 288 -1.80 6.00 -0.35
N ILE A 289 -0.95 6.20 0.67
CA ILE A 289 -0.51 5.13 1.58
C ILE A 289 -1.73 4.47 2.25
N TRP A 290 -2.73 5.26 2.68
CA TRP A 290 -3.99 4.74 3.22
C TRP A 290 -4.70 3.79 2.25
N ILE A 291 -4.72 4.10 0.96
CA ILE A 291 -5.35 3.26 -0.06
C ILE A 291 -4.56 1.96 -0.25
N PHE A 292 -3.24 2.04 -0.43
CA PHE A 292 -2.39 0.85 -0.59
C PHE A 292 -2.44 -0.07 0.62
N LEU A 293 -2.16 0.47 1.82
CA LEU A 293 -2.11 -0.31 3.06
C LEU A 293 -3.50 -0.74 3.53
N GLY A 294 -4.54 0.07 3.30
CA GLY A 294 -5.92 -0.29 3.63
C GLY A 294 -6.42 -1.48 2.82
N ILE A 295 -6.23 -1.47 1.50
CA ILE A 295 -6.58 -2.60 0.63
C ILE A 295 -5.74 -3.83 0.99
N ALA A 296 -4.43 -3.66 1.24
CA ALA A 296 -3.55 -4.74 1.63
C ALA A 296 -3.98 -5.38 2.96
N ALA A 297 -4.26 -4.58 3.99
CA ALA A 297 -4.69 -5.05 5.30
C ALA A 297 -6.04 -5.78 5.23
N ALA A 298 -7.03 -5.20 4.54
CA ALA A 298 -8.34 -5.85 4.37
C ALA A 298 -8.22 -7.21 3.68
N ASN A 299 -7.44 -7.29 2.60
CA ASN A 299 -7.19 -8.56 1.89
C ASN A 299 -6.33 -9.52 2.72
N SER A 300 -5.45 -9.03 3.59
CA SER A 300 -4.67 -9.86 4.51
C SER A 300 -5.56 -10.55 5.54
N LEU A 301 -6.54 -9.82 6.11
CA LEU A 301 -7.53 -10.42 7.01
C LEU A 301 -8.33 -11.51 6.29
N TYR A 302 -8.80 -11.22 5.08
CA TYR A 302 -9.50 -12.23 4.28
C TYR A 302 -8.60 -13.43 3.95
N PHE A 303 -7.33 -13.22 3.61
CA PHE A 303 -6.40 -14.32 3.34
C PHE A 303 -6.13 -15.20 4.58
N LEU A 304 -6.00 -14.58 5.76
CA LEU A 304 -5.72 -15.25 7.02
C LEU A 304 -6.95 -15.98 7.59
N PHE A 305 -8.14 -15.39 7.46
CA PHE A 305 -9.36 -15.82 8.16
C PHE A 305 -10.50 -16.27 7.24
N GLY A 306 -10.52 -15.78 5.99
CA GLY A 306 -11.61 -15.97 5.03
C GLY A 306 -11.61 -17.30 4.29
N ARG A 307 -10.96 -18.34 4.81
CA ARG A 307 -11.12 -19.70 4.27
C ARG A 307 -12.38 -20.34 4.88
N PRO A 308 -13.49 -20.50 4.14
CA PRO A 308 -14.54 -21.42 4.55
C PRO A 308 -13.99 -22.84 4.43
N SER A 309 -13.27 -23.30 5.43
CA SER A 309 -13.07 -24.73 5.58
C SER A 309 -14.37 -25.31 6.08
N GLY A 310 -14.89 -26.34 5.41
CA GLY A 310 -15.76 -27.37 6.01
C GLY A 310 -15.12 -28.10 7.20
N LYS A 311 -14.09 -27.50 7.83
CA LYS A 311 -13.50 -27.86 9.11
C LYS A 311 -13.45 -26.56 9.92
N LYS A 312 -14.22 -26.54 11.01
CA LYS A 312 -14.34 -25.40 11.92
C LYS A 312 -12.96 -24.77 12.21
N PHE A 313 -12.90 -23.46 12.07
CA PHE A 313 -11.78 -22.64 12.51
C PHE A 313 -11.69 -22.75 14.05
N THR A 314 -10.74 -23.55 14.56
CA THR A 314 -10.44 -23.60 15.99
C THR A 314 -9.16 -22.82 16.27
N PHE A 315 -9.34 -21.65 16.88
CA PHE A 315 -8.31 -20.69 17.29
C PHE A 315 -7.18 -21.32 18.13
N GLY A 316 -7.45 -22.43 18.83
CA GLY A 316 -6.50 -23.10 19.73
C GLY A 316 -5.36 -23.89 19.03
N LYS A 317 -5.58 -24.38 17.81
CA LYS A 317 -4.66 -25.38 17.21
C LYS A 317 -3.32 -24.81 16.74
N TYR A 318 -3.21 -23.50 16.57
CA TYR A 318 -2.00 -22.82 16.07
C TYR A 318 -1.21 -22.06 17.15
N MET A 319 -1.72 -21.98 18.40
CA MET A 319 -1.03 -21.34 19.52
C MET A 319 -0.58 -22.31 20.63
N GLY A 320 -0.74 -23.63 20.44
CA GLY A 320 -0.29 -24.62 21.42
C GLY A 320 -1.11 -24.61 22.73
N VAL A 321 -2.35 -24.13 22.69
CA VAL A 321 -3.27 -24.15 23.83
C VAL A 321 -3.99 -25.51 23.85
N PRO A 322 -3.99 -26.25 24.98
CA PRO A 322 -4.66 -27.55 25.08
C PRO A 322 -6.17 -27.44 24.80
N ASP A 323 -6.72 -28.43 24.09
CA ASP A 323 -8.07 -28.47 23.50
C ASP A 323 -9.24 -28.29 24.50
N PHE A 324 -8.99 -28.32 25.82
CA PHE A 324 -10.02 -28.35 26.86
C PHE A 324 -10.85 -27.04 27.02
N ILE A 325 -10.38 -25.91 26.48
CA ILE A 325 -11.10 -24.62 26.61
C ILE A 325 -12.10 -24.40 25.45
N ALA A 326 -12.00 -25.16 24.35
CA ALA A 326 -12.80 -24.93 23.14
C ALA A 326 -14.26 -25.40 23.22
N ASP A 327 -14.59 -26.32 24.14
CA ASP A 327 -15.91 -27.00 24.13
C ASP A 327 -17.03 -26.23 24.82
N ARG A 328 -16.76 -25.13 25.54
CA ARG A 328 -17.80 -24.45 26.34
C ARG A 328 -18.66 -23.42 25.62
N PHE A 329 -18.41 -23.14 24.33
CA PHE A 329 -19.17 -22.13 23.57
C PHE A 329 -20.03 -22.70 22.42
N VAL A 330 -20.18 -24.03 22.31
CA VAL A 330 -20.79 -24.69 21.12
C VAL A 330 -22.31 -24.95 21.25
N HIS A 331 -22.96 -24.62 22.36
CA HIS A 331 -24.41 -24.78 22.47
C HIS A 331 -25.14 -23.43 22.49
N ASN A 332 -25.47 -22.92 21.30
CA ASN A 332 -26.74 -22.22 21.02
C ASN A 332 -26.84 -21.90 19.51
N ASN A 333 -27.28 -22.89 18.72
CA ASN A 333 -27.76 -22.70 17.34
C ASN A 333 -29.22 -22.26 17.39
N TRP A 334 -29.53 -21.05 16.93
CA TRP A 334 -30.91 -20.53 16.86
C TRP A 334 -31.29 -19.95 15.49
N LEU A 335 -30.64 -20.33 14.38
CA LEU A 335 -31.01 -19.82 13.05
C LEU A 335 -30.93 -20.90 11.96
N ASP A 336 -31.67 -21.99 12.15
CA ASP A 336 -32.14 -22.85 11.06
C ASP A 336 -33.57 -23.28 11.38
N LYS A 337 -34.51 -22.34 11.18
CA LYS A 337 -35.95 -22.57 10.98
C LYS A 337 -36.65 -21.22 10.74
N SER A 338 -36.75 -20.84 9.47
CA SER A 338 -37.97 -20.29 8.85
C SER A 338 -37.72 -20.09 7.36
#